data_AF-A0A529U1J8-F1
#
_entry.id   AF-A0A529U1J8-F1
#
_cell.length_a   1.000
_cell.length_b   1.000
_cell.length_c   1.000
_cell.angle_alpha   90.00
_cell.angle_beta   90.00
_cell.angle_gamma   90.00
#
_symmetry.space_group_name_H-M   'P 1'
#
loop_
_entity.id
_entity.type
_entity.pdbx_description
1 polymer ?
#
loop_
_entity_poly.entity_id
_entity_poly.type
_entity_poly.pdbx_seq_one_letter_code
_entity_poly.pdbx_strand_id
1 'polypeptide(L)' 'IFVGPGDLSVSIGAVGPAGADKLNAAIKSIIGAALAQGRTAGIFCASPQNVGRWGALGASFFMLASDTMFLGAGAA' A
#
# COMPACT_ATOMS: atom_id res chain seq x y z
N ILE A 1 1.28 9.17 -8.07
CA ILE A 1 0.22 8.13 -8.03
C ILE A 1 0.22 7.53 -6.63
N PHE A 2 -0.93 7.46 -5.99
CA PHE A 2 -1.04 6.94 -4.62
C PHE A 2 -1.97 5.72 -4.60
N VAL A 3 -1.54 4.65 -3.93
CA VAL A 3 -2.30 3.40 -3.82
C VAL A 3 -2.96 3.31 -2.44
N GLY A 4 -4.28 3.14 -2.42
CA GLY A 4 -5.04 2.76 -1.23
C GLY A 4 -5.35 1.26 -1.26
N PRO A 5 -4.62 0.40 -0.50
CA PRO A 5 -4.81 -1.04 -0.59
C PRO A 5 -6.20 -1.52 -0.16
N GLY A 6 -6.85 -0.81 0.78
CA GLY A 6 -8.20 -1.11 1.25
C GLY A 6 -9.21 -1.09 0.10
N ASP A 7 -9.43 0.08 -0.50
CA ASP A 7 -10.37 0.26 -1.61
C ASP A 7 -9.96 -0.53 -2.86
N LEU A 8 -8.65 -0.62 -3.15
CA LEU A 8 -8.15 -1.41 -4.27
C LEU A 8 -8.53 -2.89 -4.12
N SER A 9 -8.39 -3.45 -2.92
CA SER A 9 -8.73 -4.86 -2.65
C SER A 9 -10.21 -5.16 -2.91
N VAL A 10 -11.11 -4.24 -2.54
CA VAL A 10 -12.54 -4.38 -2.81
C VAL A 10 -12.79 -4.29 -4.31
N SER A 11 -12.23 -3.28 -4.96
CA SER A 11 -12.46 -2.98 -6.39
C SER A 11 -12.06 -4.12 -7.32
N ILE A 12 -11.01 -4.88 -6.98
CA ILE A 12 -10.52 -5.99 -7.80
C ILE A 12 -10.95 -7.37 -7.28
N GLY A 13 -11.79 -7.45 -6.24
CA GLY A 13 -12.21 -8.72 -5.64
C GLY A 13 -11.03 -9.50 -5.03
N ALA A 14 -10.15 -8.80 -4.31
CA ALA A 14 -8.96 -9.32 -3.64
C ALA A 14 -8.99 -9.09 -2.11
N VAL A 15 -10.19 -9.08 -1.53
CA VAL A 15 -10.38 -8.88 -0.08
C VAL A 15 -9.91 -10.12 0.70
N GLY A 16 -9.22 -9.90 1.82
CA GLY A 16 -8.80 -10.95 2.74
C GLY A 16 -7.59 -11.77 2.27
N PRO A 17 -7.19 -12.80 3.04
CA PRO A 17 -5.95 -13.55 2.80
C PRO A 17 -5.87 -14.20 1.41
N ALA A 18 -6.98 -14.73 0.91
CA ALA A 18 -7.04 -15.36 -0.42
C ALA A 18 -6.79 -14.37 -1.57
N GLY A 19 -7.02 -13.08 -1.35
CA GLY A 19 -6.78 -12.02 -2.33
C GLY A 19 -5.39 -11.40 -2.26
N ALA A 20 -4.56 -11.75 -1.28
CA ALA A 20 -3.30 -11.08 -1.00
C ALA A 20 -2.36 -11.04 -2.21
N ASP A 21 -2.21 -12.16 -2.94
CA ASP A 21 -1.32 -12.22 -4.11
C ASP A 21 -1.83 -11.36 -5.26
N LYS A 22 -3.14 -11.36 -5.51
CA LYS A 22 -3.78 -10.52 -6.53
C LYS A 22 -3.62 -9.04 -6.20
N LEU A 23 -3.85 -8.65 -4.95
CA LEU A 23 -3.65 -7.28 -4.47
C LEU A 23 -2.18 -6.86 -4.60
N ASN A 24 -1.26 -7.73 -4.20
CA ASN A 24 0.17 -7.47 -4.28
C ASN A 24 0.65 -7.30 -5.73
N ALA A 25 0.16 -8.12 -6.66
CA ALA A 25 0.46 -7.97 -8.07
C ALA A 25 -0.08 -6.65 -8.65
N ALA A 26 -1.31 -6.28 -8.28
CA ALA A 26 -1.89 -5.00 -8.68
C ALA A 26 -1.08 -3.80 -8.15
N ILE A 27 -0.69 -3.80 -6.87
CA ILE A 27 0.16 -2.76 -6.27
C ILE A 27 1.49 -2.65 -7.02
N LYS A 28 2.17 -3.78 -7.27
CA LYS A 28 3.43 -3.81 -8.04
C LYS A 28 3.26 -3.20 -9.42
N SER A 29 2.19 -3.55 -10.13
CA SER A 29 1.88 -3.01 -11.45
C SER A 29 1.65 -1.50 -11.42
N ILE A 30 0.91 -0.99 -10.43
CA ILE A 30 0.62 0.44 -10.31
C ILE A 30 1.91 1.23 -9.99
N ILE A 31 2.75 0.73 -9.08
CA ILE A 31 4.05 1.34 -8.76
C ILE A 31 4.92 1.38 -10.03
N GLY A 32 5.08 0.25 -10.71
CA GLY A 32 5.88 0.17 -11.94
C GLY A 32 5.39 1.12 -13.04
N ALA A 33 4.08 1.18 -13.27
CA ALA A 33 3.49 2.06 -14.27
C ALA A 33 3.68 3.55 -13.94
N ALA A 34 3.57 3.93 -12.66
CA ALA A 34 3.83 5.30 -12.23
C ALA A 34 5.29 5.70 -12.49
N LEU A 35 6.24 4.82 -12.09
CA LEU A 35 7.67 5.07 -12.25
C LEU A 35 8.09 5.11 -13.73
N ALA A 36 7.54 4.24 -14.58
CA ALA A 36 7.79 4.26 -16.03
C ALA A 36 7.38 5.58 -16.70
N GLN A 37 6.48 6.34 -16.09
CA GLN A 37 6.03 7.66 -16.54
C GLN A 37 6.76 8.81 -15.83
N GLY A 38 7.82 8.53 -15.07
CA GLY A 38 8.55 9.53 -14.27
C GLY A 38 7.72 10.11 -13.12
N ARG A 39 6.67 9.42 -12.68
CA ARG A 39 5.78 9.89 -11.60
C ARG A 39 6.10 9.18 -10.31
N THR A 40 6.13 9.94 -9.21
CA THR A 40 6.25 9.40 -7.85
C THR A 40 5.13 8.41 -7.54
N ALA A 41 5.48 7.28 -6.95
CA ALA A 41 4.55 6.29 -6.41
C ALA A 41 4.51 6.36 -4.88
N GLY A 42 3.31 6.28 -4.31
CA GLY A 42 3.11 6.19 -2.87
C GLY A 42 2.01 5.22 -2.48
N ILE A 43 1.98 4.83 -1.21
CA ILE A 43 1.07 3.80 -0.71
C ILE A 43 0.74 3.99 0.78
N PHE A 44 -0.51 3.72 1.15
CA PHE A 44 -0.89 3.58 2.55
C PHE A 44 -0.40 2.25 3.13
N CYS A 45 0.32 2.30 4.24
CA CYS A 45 0.83 1.14 4.96
C CYS A 45 0.20 1.07 6.35
N ALA A 46 -0.66 0.08 6.58
CA ALA A 46 -1.24 -0.18 7.90
C ALA A 46 -0.18 -0.63 8.93
N SER A 47 0.97 -1.14 8.48
CA SER A 47 2.10 -1.47 9.34
C SER A 47 3.45 -1.04 8.71
N PRO A 48 4.42 -0.60 9.52
CA PRO A 48 5.73 -0.12 9.02
C PRO A 48 6.55 -1.18 8.27
N GLN A 49 6.31 -2.46 8.54
CA GLN A 49 7.03 -3.58 7.92
C GLN A 49 6.85 -3.62 6.40
N ASN A 50 5.74 -3.08 5.88
CA ASN A 50 5.47 -3.02 4.44
C ASN A 50 6.26 -1.91 3.72
N VAL A 51 6.82 -0.93 4.45
CA VAL A 51 7.57 0.19 3.84
C VAL A 51 8.78 -0.32 3.08
N GLY A 52 9.60 -1.18 3.68
CA GLY A 52 10.80 -1.73 3.03
C GLY A 52 10.47 -2.50 1.75
N ARG A 53 9.38 -3.29 1.78
CA ARG A 53 8.91 -4.06 0.63
C ARG A 53 8.54 -3.17 -0.56
N TRP A 54 7.77 -2.11 -0.34
CA TRP A 54 7.33 -1.22 -1.41
C TRP A 54 8.41 -0.22 -1.81
N GLY A 55 9.27 0.18 -0.88
CA GLY A 55 10.46 1.00 -1.14
C GLY A 55 11.46 0.31 -2.07
N ALA A 56 11.67 -1.00 -1.88
CA ALA A 56 12.50 -1.80 -2.80
C ALA A 56 11.95 -1.86 -4.24
N LEU A 57 10.67 -1.52 -4.43
CA LEU A 57 10.01 -1.43 -5.74
C LEU A 57 9.95 0.01 -6.27
N GLY A 58 10.54 0.98 -5.57
CA GLY A 58 10.65 2.38 -5.97
C GLY A 58 9.54 3.29 -5.46
N ALA A 59 8.64 2.83 -4.60
CA ALA A 59 7.74 3.75 -3.89
C ALA A 59 8.54 4.65 -2.93
N SER A 60 8.21 5.94 -2.87
CA SER A 60 8.97 6.93 -2.08
C SER A 60 8.10 7.84 -1.22
N PHE A 61 6.77 7.70 -1.29
CA PHE A 61 5.84 8.41 -0.42
C PHE A 61 4.97 7.42 0.36
N PHE A 62 5.03 7.46 1.69
CA PHE A 62 4.36 6.49 2.56
C PHE A 62 3.45 7.19 3.56
N MET A 63 2.21 6.72 3.65
CA MET A 63 1.30 7.09 4.73
C MET A 63 1.26 5.93 5.73
N LEU A 64 1.81 6.14 6.92
CA LEU A 64 1.95 5.10 7.94
C LEU A 64 0.78 5.17 8.91
N ALA A 65 -0.16 4.23 8.78
CA ALA A 65 -1.38 4.16 9.58
C ALA A 65 -2.18 5.49 9.63
N SER A 66 -3.18 5.55 10.51
CA SER A 66 -3.88 6.79 10.87
C SER A 66 -3.58 7.16 12.32
N ASP A 67 -3.82 8.42 12.68
CA ASP A 67 -3.77 8.89 14.06
C ASP A 67 -4.64 8.05 15.01
N THR A 68 -5.84 7.67 14.58
CA THR A 68 -6.79 6.85 15.34
C THR A 68 -6.22 5.44 15.57
N MET A 69 -5.51 4.87 14.58
CA MET A 69 -4.81 3.59 14.76
C MET A 69 -3.67 3.71 15.78
N PHE A 70 -2.89 4.79 15.72
CA PHE A 70 -1.81 5.01 16.69
C PHE A 70 -2.34 5.25 18.11
N LEU A 71 -3.37 6.09 18.26
CA LEU A 71 -4.02 6.34 19.55
C LEU A 71 -4.63 5.07 20.12
N GLY A 72 -5.32 4.27 19.29
CA GLY A 72 -5.89 2.99 19.71
C GLY A 72 -4.83 1.99 20.16
N ALA A 73 -3.70 1.90 19.45
CA ALA A 73 -2.60 1.01 19.83
C ALA A 73 -1.86 1.47 21.09
N GLY A 74 -1.74 2.78 21.33
CA GLY A 74 -1.05 3.33 22.51
C GLY A 74 -1.90 3.33 23.79
N ALA A 75 -3.22 3.19 23.69
CA ALA A 75 -4.13 3.12 24.83
C ALA A 75 -4.36 1.70 25.38
N ALA A 76 -3.97 0.68 24.62
CA ALA A 76 -4.07 -0.74 24.98
C ALA A 76 -2.90 -1.19 25.86
#